data_AF-A0A2U0S6S2-F1
#
_entry.id   AF-A0A2U0S6S2-F1
#
_cell.length_a   1.000
_cell.length_b   1.000
_cell.length_c   1.000
_cell.angle_alpha   90.00
_cell.angle_beta   90.00
_cell.angle_gamma   90.00
#
_symmetry.space_group_name_H-M   'P 1'
#
loop_
_entity.id
_entity.type
_entity.pdbx_description
1 polymer ?
#
loop_
_entity_poly.entity_id
_entity_poly.type
_entity_poly.pdbx_seq_one_letter_code
_entity_poly.pdbx_strand_id
1 'polypeptide(L)'
;MSISTKEELQFLLHRAWEIEKKFESLSAWKGFVSVGQTFRSTVLTLARESYTHRLNLEKLLKSLNLEATTNEIPDGVFDFTGMLDSEAIQKIVENDEIVKDLYTKIVETTDPKVVSELSGGKNTDFFYQTLKRMIEDETRHISMVKKTAGRIERIQ
;
A
#
# COMPACT_ATOMS: atom_id res chain seq x y z
N MET A 1 14.56 -16.88 1.52
CA MET A 1 13.81 -16.82 2.78
C MET A 1 12.33 -16.97 2.43
N SER A 2 11.65 -17.94 3.02
CA SER A 2 10.26 -18.30 2.75
C SER A 2 9.42 -17.98 3.98
N ILE A 3 8.26 -17.34 3.79
CA ILE A 3 7.30 -17.06 4.84
C ILE A 3 6.57 -18.37 5.14
N SER A 4 6.87 -18.95 6.30
CA SER A 4 6.48 -20.32 6.64
C SER A 4 5.74 -20.44 7.98
N THR A 5 5.48 -19.31 8.64
CA THR A 5 4.78 -19.27 9.94
C THR A 5 3.58 -18.34 9.89
N LYS A 6 2.60 -18.63 10.76
CA LYS A 6 1.41 -17.78 10.95
C LYS A 6 1.82 -16.38 11.38
N GLU A 7 2.73 -16.30 12.34
CA GLU A 7 3.16 -15.06 12.99
C GLU A 7 3.86 -14.14 11.99
N GLU A 8 4.71 -14.69 11.13
CA GLU A 8 5.41 -13.92 10.09
C GLU A 8 4.42 -13.41 9.03
N LEU A 9 3.52 -14.26 8.53
CA LEU A 9 2.51 -13.84 7.56
C LEU A 9 1.58 -12.76 8.13
N GLN A 10 1.10 -12.97 9.36
CA GLN A 10 0.25 -12.01 10.06
C GLN A 10 0.99 -10.68 10.25
N PHE A 11 2.25 -10.70 10.70
CA PHE A 11 3.06 -9.50 10.85
C PHE A 11 3.18 -8.71 9.54
N LEU A 12 3.48 -9.37 8.43
CA LEU A 12 3.66 -8.71 7.13
C LEU A 12 2.33 -8.13 6.59
N LEU A 13 1.22 -8.86 6.70
CA LEU A 13 -0.10 -8.36 6.31
C LEU A 13 -0.52 -7.15 7.17
N HIS A 14 -0.20 -7.17 8.46
CA HIS A 14 -0.42 -6.03 9.35
C HIS A 14 0.41 -4.82 8.92
N ARG A 15 1.70 -5.02 8.59
CA ARG A 15 2.56 -3.93 8.12
C ARG A 15 2.05 -3.29 6.84
N ALA A 16 1.56 -4.10 5.90
CA ALA A 16 0.92 -3.57 4.70
C ALA A 16 -0.33 -2.76 5.04
N TRP A 17 -1.19 -3.27 5.92
CA TRP A 17 -2.43 -2.60 6.31
C TRP A 17 -2.15 -1.23 6.96
N GLU A 18 -1.11 -1.15 7.79
CA GLU A 18 -0.71 0.11 8.42
C GLU A 18 -0.24 1.13 7.39
N ILE A 19 0.53 0.70 6.37
CA ILE A 19 1.01 1.61 5.33
C ILE A 19 -0.16 2.12 4.49
N GLU A 20 -1.09 1.27 4.08
CA GLU A 20 -2.29 1.68 3.33
C GLU A 20 -3.14 2.68 4.12
N LYS A 21 -3.27 2.47 5.44
CA LYS A 21 -4.00 3.39 6.34
C LYS A 21 -3.36 4.78 6.41
N LYS A 22 -2.05 4.93 6.16
CA LYS A 22 -1.37 6.24 6.24
C LYS A 22 -1.89 7.27 5.24
N PHE A 23 -2.45 6.82 4.11
CA PHE A 23 -3.11 7.72 3.15
C PHE A 23 -4.37 8.38 3.71
N GLU A 24 -4.95 7.84 4.79
CA GLU A 24 -6.08 8.44 5.50
C GLU A 24 -5.62 9.44 6.58
N SER A 25 -4.31 9.54 6.87
CA SER A 25 -3.78 10.44 7.89
C SER A 25 -3.95 11.92 7.51
N LEU A 26 -4.10 12.78 8.53
CA LEU A 26 -4.19 14.23 8.35
C LEU A 26 -2.98 14.79 7.58
N SER A 27 -1.80 14.18 7.74
CA SER A 27 -0.58 14.57 7.07
C SER A 27 -0.66 14.33 5.55
N ALA A 28 -1.24 13.21 5.10
CA ALA A 28 -1.48 12.94 3.68
C ALA A 28 -2.49 13.93 3.06
N TRP A 29 -3.54 14.30 3.80
CA TRP A 29 -4.50 15.32 3.37
C TRP A 29 -3.93 16.73 3.31
N LYS A 30 -2.93 17.06 4.13
CA LYS A 30 -2.14 18.30 3.95
C LYS A 30 -1.44 18.29 2.59
N GLY A 31 -0.89 17.16 2.17
CA GLY A 31 -0.32 16.99 0.81
C GLY A 31 -1.35 17.28 -0.28
N PHE A 32 -2.57 16.74 -0.17
CA PHE A 32 -3.66 17.04 -1.11
C PHE A 32 -4.01 18.54 -1.19
N VAL A 33 -4.03 19.23 -0.05
CA VAL A 33 -4.34 20.67 -0.01
C VAL A 33 -3.19 21.50 -0.61
N SER A 34 -1.95 21.09 -0.35
CA SER A 34 -0.74 21.80 -0.79
C SER A 34 -0.47 21.68 -2.28
N VAL A 35 -0.88 20.57 -2.94
CA VAL A 35 -0.62 20.38 -4.38
C VAL A 35 -1.60 21.16 -5.28
N GLY A 36 -1.09 21.63 -6.41
CA GLY A 36 -1.85 22.27 -7.48
C GLY A 36 -2.90 21.34 -8.12
N GLN A 37 -3.87 21.94 -8.84
CA GLN A 37 -5.01 21.20 -9.41
C GLN A 37 -4.61 20.00 -10.28
N THR A 38 -3.49 20.10 -10.99
CA THR A 38 -2.96 19.05 -11.87
C THR A 38 -2.66 17.74 -11.13
N PHE A 39 -2.30 17.80 -9.84
CA PHE A 39 -1.89 16.63 -9.05
C PHE A 39 -3.00 16.15 -8.09
N ARG A 40 -4.01 16.98 -7.84
CA ARG A 40 -5.11 16.65 -6.91
C ARG A 40 -5.88 15.40 -7.30
N SER A 41 -6.20 15.22 -8.59
CA SER A 41 -6.89 14.02 -9.07
C SER A 41 -6.08 12.75 -8.84
N THR A 42 -4.75 12.85 -9.00
CA THR A 42 -3.82 11.75 -8.75
C THR A 42 -3.82 11.41 -7.27
N VAL A 43 -3.65 12.39 -6.38
CA VAL A 43 -3.67 12.17 -4.92
C VAL A 43 -5.00 11.58 -4.45
N LEU A 44 -6.14 12.04 -4.97
CA LEU A 44 -7.45 11.47 -4.64
C LEU A 44 -7.60 10.01 -5.09
N THR A 45 -7.03 9.68 -6.25
CA THR A 45 -7.03 8.31 -6.77
C THR A 45 -6.23 7.42 -5.83
N LEU A 46 -4.99 7.80 -5.50
CA LEU A 46 -4.13 7.06 -4.58
C LEU A 46 -4.83 6.85 -3.22
N ALA A 47 -5.37 7.90 -2.61
CA ALA A 47 -6.03 7.79 -1.31
C ALA A 47 -7.26 6.86 -1.33
N ARG A 48 -8.09 6.93 -2.38
CA ARG A 48 -9.27 6.05 -2.52
C ARG A 48 -8.88 4.60 -2.73
N GLU A 49 -7.83 4.36 -3.49
CA GLU A 49 -7.38 3.01 -3.81
C GLU A 49 -6.65 2.38 -2.62
N SER A 50 -5.82 3.12 -1.89
CA SER A 50 -5.26 2.67 -0.61
C SER A 50 -6.33 2.32 0.43
N TYR A 51 -7.41 3.10 0.52
CA TYR A 51 -8.59 2.73 1.33
C TYR A 51 -9.15 1.36 0.91
N THR A 52 -9.24 1.11 -0.39
CA THR A 52 -9.74 -0.16 -0.94
C THR A 52 -8.78 -1.32 -0.62
N HIS A 53 -7.48 -1.10 -0.72
CA HIS A 53 -6.44 -2.08 -0.36
C HIS A 53 -6.49 -2.42 1.12
N ARG A 54 -6.65 -1.42 2.00
CA ARG A 54 -6.85 -1.63 3.44
C ARG A 54 -8.04 -2.56 3.73
N LEU A 55 -9.18 -2.31 3.10
CA LEU A 55 -10.36 -3.18 3.25
C LEU A 55 -10.14 -4.59 2.72
N ASN A 56 -9.35 -4.75 1.65
CA ASN A 56 -8.98 -6.06 1.13
C ASN A 56 -8.07 -6.81 2.10
N LEU A 57 -7.10 -6.13 2.72
CA LEU A 57 -6.26 -6.71 3.77
C LEU A 57 -7.06 -7.14 4.99
N GLU A 58 -8.04 -6.35 5.43
CA GLU A 58 -8.96 -6.74 6.51
C GLU A 58 -9.75 -8.01 6.18
N LYS A 59 -10.24 -8.13 4.93
CA LYS A 59 -10.88 -9.36 4.45
C LYS A 59 -9.92 -10.53 4.43
N LEU A 60 -8.67 -10.32 4.02
CA LEU A 60 -7.64 -11.37 4.00
C LEU A 60 -7.36 -11.88 5.42
N LEU A 61 -7.06 -10.97 6.37
CA LEU A 61 -6.83 -11.32 7.78
C LEU A 61 -8.00 -12.15 8.33
N LYS A 62 -9.23 -11.71 8.09
CA LYS A 62 -10.43 -12.46 8.48
C LYS A 62 -10.53 -13.83 7.81
N SER A 63 -10.24 -13.92 6.51
CA SER A 63 -10.33 -15.18 5.76
C SER A 63 -9.29 -16.23 6.18
N LEU A 64 -8.19 -15.77 6.78
CA LEU A 64 -7.09 -16.58 7.30
C LEU A 64 -7.21 -16.85 8.81
N ASN A 65 -8.31 -16.45 9.45
CA ASN A 65 -8.49 -16.53 10.90
C ASN A 65 -7.33 -15.89 11.69
N LEU A 66 -6.78 -14.80 11.17
CA LEU A 66 -5.74 -14.00 11.81
C LEU A 66 -6.39 -12.90 12.65
N GLU A 67 -5.68 -12.47 13.69
CA GLU A 67 -6.18 -11.41 14.57
C GLU A 67 -6.26 -10.07 13.85
N ALA A 68 -7.10 -9.17 14.37
CA ALA A 68 -7.20 -7.80 13.88
C ALA A 68 -6.00 -6.96 14.32
N THR A 69 -5.67 -5.93 13.53
CA THR A 69 -4.54 -5.02 13.74
C THR A 69 -4.69 -4.21 15.04
N THR A 70 -3.70 -4.27 15.95
CA THR A 70 -3.74 -3.50 17.22
C THR A 70 -2.55 -2.59 17.47
N ASN A 71 -1.46 -2.75 16.74
CA ASN A 71 -0.31 -1.85 16.83
C ASN A 71 -0.36 -0.91 15.63
N GLU A 72 -0.25 0.40 15.89
CA GLU A 72 -0.11 1.42 14.85
C GLU A 72 1.38 1.81 14.79
N ILE A 73 1.97 1.83 13.59
CA ILE A 73 3.24 2.56 13.37
C ILE A 73 2.96 4.04 13.69
N PRO A 74 3.82 4.71 14.48
CA PRO A 74 3.70 6.14 14.70
C PRO A 74 3.55 6.88 13.37
N ASP A 75 2.60 7.81 13.31
CA ASP A 75 2.40 8.65 12.13
C ASP A 75 3.74 9.27 11.72
N GLY A 76 4.23 8.89 10.54
CA GLY A 76 5.26 9.65 9.88
C GLY A 76 4.64 11.00 9.55
N VAL A 77 5.15 12.08 10.14
CA VAL A 77 4.68 13.42 9.77
C VAL A 77 5.13 13.67 8.35
N PHE A 78 4.20 13.62 7.40
CA PHE A 78 4.45 14.18 6.08
C PHE A 78 4.54 15.69 6.22
N ASP A 79 5.77 16.19 6.29
CA ASP A 79 6.06 17.59 6.06
C ASP A 79 6.27 17.80 4.55
N PHE A 80 5.39 18.62 3.98
CA PHE A 80 5.40 19.05 2.58
C PHE A 80 5.73 20.55 2.45
N THR A 81 6.08 21.20 3.57
CA THR A 81 6.37 22.64 3.58
C THR A 81 7.58 22.94 2.70
N GLY A 82 7.41 23.83 1.73
CA GLY A 82 8.48 24.24 0.81
C GLY A 82 8.82 23.22 -0.28
N MET A 83 8.09 22.11 -0.39
CA MET A 83 8.25 21.15 -1.49
C MET A 83 7.53 21.62 -2.75
N LEU A 84 8.10 21.31 -3.91
CA LEU A 84 7.39 21.39 -5.18
C LEU A 84 6.29 20.31 -5.23
N ASP A 85 5.21 20.55 -5.97
CA ASP A 85 4.13 19.58 -6.14
C ASP A 85 4.62 18.21 -6.62
N SER A 86 5.64 18.20 -7.50
CA SER A 86 6.28 16.97 -8.01
C SER A 86 7.05 16.20 -6.93
N GLU A 87 7.67 16.91 -5.99
CA GLU A 87 8.39 16.30 -4.86
C GLU A 87 7.40 15.76 -3.83
N ALA A 88 6.34 16.53 -3.55
CA ALA A 88 5.26 16.09 -2.66
C ALA A 88 4.60 14.81 -3.19
N ILE A 89 4.30 14.74 -4.49
CA ILE A 89 3.68 13.53 -5.06
C ILE A 89 4.65 12.35 -5.19
N GLN A 90 5.95 12.59 -5.39
CA GLN A 90 6.95 11.52 -5.32
C GLN A 90 7.04 10.93 -3.91
N LYS A 91 7.08 11.78 -2.88
CA LYS A 91 7.09 11.33 -1.49
C LYS A 91 5.83 10.56 -1.10
N ILE A 92 4.70 10.87 -1.73
CA ILE A 92 3.46 10.10 -1.58
C ILE A 92 3.60 8.70 -2.22
N VAL A 93 4.16 8.60 -3.43
CA VAL A 93 4.28 7.33 -4.18
C VAL A 93 5.38 6.40 -3.65
N GLU A 94 6.30 6.90 -2.82
CA GLU A 94 7.27 6.05 -2.12
C GLU A 94 6.57 4.99 -1.25
N ASN A 95 5.42 5.31 -0.66
CA ASN A 95 4.62 4.32 0.08
C ASN A 95 4.14 3.19 -0.84
N ASP A 96 3.63 3.53 -2.02
CA ASP A 96 3.15 2.59 -3.04
C ASP A 96 4.28 1.66 -3.51
N GLU A 97 5.51 2.19 -3.66
CA GLU A 97 6.68 1.37 -3.96
C GLU A 97 6.97 0.34 -2.85
N ILE A 98 6.88 0.76 -1.58
CA ILE A 98 7.08 -0.12 -0.41
C ILE A 98 5.99 -1.19 -0.33
N VAL A 99 4.71 -0.83 -0.44
CA VAL A 99 3.62 -1.82 -0.33
C VAL A 99 3.61 -2.77 -1.51
N LYS A 100 3.91 -2.31 -2.74
CA LYS A 100 4.07 -3.19 -3.91
C LYS A 100 5.14 -4.25 -3.65
N ASP A 101 6.30 -3.84 -3.16
CA ASP A 101 7.42 -4.77 -2.89
C ASP A 101 7.07 -5.75 -1.77
N LEU A 102 6.36 -5.28 -0.73
CA LEU A 102 5.85 -6.13 0.34
C LEU A 102 4.83 -7.15 -0.16
N TYR A 103 3.83 -6.74 -0.96
CA TYR A 103 2.86 -7.65 -1.55
C TYR A 103 3.53 -8.68 -2.46
N THR A 104 4.47 -8.23 -3.29
CA THR A 104 5.24 -9.11 -4.17
C THR A 104 5.99 -10.14 -3.34
N LYS A 105 6.65 -9.71 -2.26
CA LYS A 105 7.37 -10.60 -1.36
C LYS A 105 6.44 -11.63 -0.72
N ILE A 106 5.28 -11.21 -0.23
CA ILE A 106 4.29 -12.11 0.38
C ILE A 106 3.83 -13.13 -0.66
N VAL A 107 3.45 -12.71 -1.87
CA VAL A 107 2.98 -13.62 -2.92
C VAL A 107 4.05 -14.63 -3.34
N GLU A 108 5.29 -14.19 -3.55
CA GLU A 108 6.36 -15.02 -4.08
C GLU A 108 6.96 -15.99 -3.07
N THR A 109 6.91 -15.66 -1.77
CA THR A 109 7.68 -16.38 -0.75
C THR A 109 6.84 -17.07 0.32
N THR A 110 5.54 -16.84 0.37
CA THR A 110 4.63 -17.54 1.31
C THR A 110 4.41 -18.98 0.87
N ASP A 111 4.70 -19.92 1.77
CA ASP A 111 4.37 -21.34 1.57
C ASP A 111 2.84 -21.51 1.44
N PRO A 112 2.33 -22.03 0.30
CA PRO A 112 0.90 -22.27 0.12
C PRO A 112 0.27 -23.15 1.20
N LYS A 113 1.05 -24.03 1.86
CA LYS A 113 0.56 -24.86 2.97
C LYS A 113 0.13 -24.00 4.16
N VAL A 114 0.89 -22.97 4.51
CA VAL A 114 0.55 -22.06 5.61
C VAL A 114 -0.78 -21.36 5.32
N VAL A 115 -0.94 -20.85 4.10
CA VAL A 115 -2.19 -20.21 3.67
C VAL A 115 -3.35 -21.20 3.72
N SER A 116 -3.14 -22.41 3.22
CA SER A 116 -4.14 -23.48 3.22
C SER A 116 -4.54 -23.90 4.64
N GLU A 117 -3.59 -24.02 5.56
CA GLU A 117 -3.85 -24.41 6.95
C GLU A 117 -4.64 -23.33 7.70
N LEU A 118 -4.23 -22.07 7.58
CA LEU A 118 -4.89 -20.93 8.23
C LEU A 118 -6.32 -20.70 7.74
N SER A 119 -6.55 -20.98 6.46
CA SER A 119 -7.85 -20.80 5.81
C SER A 119 -8.75 -22.05 5.86
N GLY A 120 -8.27 -23.17 6.40
CA GLY A 120 -8.99 -24.45 6.40
C GLY A 120 -9.19 -25.04 5.00
N GLY A 121 -8.23 -24.81 4.09
CA GLY A 121 -8.20 -25.29 2.71
C GLY A 121 -9.13 -24.54 1.75
N LYS A 122 -9.79 -23.48 2.23
CA LYS A 122 -10.66 -22.60 1.44
C LYS A 122 -9.92 -21.30 1.17
N ASN A 123 -10.28 -20.51 0.16
CA ASN A 123 -9.75 -19.14 0.00
C ASN A 123 -8.23 -18.99 -0.29
N THR A 124 -7.46 -20.05 -0.52
CA THR A 124 -6.05 -19.93 -0.96
C THR A 124 -5.95 -19.12 -2.26
N ASP A 125 -6.83 -19.38 -3.23
CA ASP A 125 -6.89 -18.61 -4.47
C ASP A 125 -7.28 -17.15 -4.23
N PHE A 126 -8.22 -16.90 -3.31
CA PHE A 126 -8.63 -15.56 -2.94
C PHE A 126 -7.46 -14.75 -2.37
N PHE A 127 -6.60 -15.38 -1.54
CA PHE A 127 -5.39 -14.75 -1.01
C PHE A 127 -4.45 -14.28 -2.12
N TYR A 128 -4.03 -15.20 -2.99
CA TYR A 128 -3.06 -14.86 -4.03
C TYR A 128 -3.63 -13.92 -5.09
N GLN A 129 -4.88 -14.09 -5.50
CA GLN A 129 -5.52 -13.22 -6.50
C GLN A 129 -5.72 -11.79 -5.97
N THR A 130 -6.09 -11.65 -4.70
CA THR A 130 -6.25 -10.33 -4.07
C THR A 130 -4.92 -9.58 -4.03
N LEU A 131 -3.84 -10.23 -3.57
CA LEU A 131 -2.52 -9.60 -3.50
C LEU A 131 -1.95 -9.30 -4.89
N LYS A 132 -2.14 -10.18 -5.89
CA LYS A 132 -1.72 -9.91 -7.28
C LYS A 132 -2.39 -8.68 -7.86
N ARG A 133 -3.70 -8.54 -7.64
CA ARG A 133 -4.44 -7.35 -8.08
C ARG A 133 -3.92 -6.07 -7.42
N MET A 134 -3.63 -6.12 -6.11
CA MET A 134 -3.05 -4.98 -5.40
C MET A 134 -1.66 -4.62 -5.95
N ILE A 135 -0.82 -5.60 -6.31
CA ILE A 135 0.47 -5.35 -6.98
C ILE A 135 0.28 -4.62 -8.33
N GLU A 136 -0.73 -5.01 -9.11
CA GLU A 136 -1.08 -4.35 -10.38
C GLU A 136 -1.54 -2.91 -10.16
N ASP A 137 -2.37 -2.68 -9.15
CA ASP A 137 -2.86 -1.35 -8.78
C ASP A 137 -1.69 -0.44 -8.34
N GLU A 138 -0.78 -0.91 -7.48
CA GLU A 138 0.40 -0.13 -7.09
C GLU A 138 1.36 0.13 -8.26
N THR A 139 1.53 -0.85 -9.14
CA THR A 139 2.32 -0.65 -10.37
C THR A 139 1.75 0.46 -11.24
N ARG A 140 0.42 0.53 -11.34
CA ARG A 140 -0.28 1.61 -12.05
C ARG A 140 -0.12 2.94 -11.35
N HIS A 141 -0.23 2.99 -10.01
CA HIS A 141 -0.01 4.20 -9.22
C HIS A 141 1.37 4.82 -9.47
N ILE A 142 2.41 3.99 -9.34
CA ILE A 142 3.80 4.38 -9.58
C ILE A 142 3.99 4.91 -11.01
N SER A 143 3.39 4.24 -12.01
CA SER A 143 3.45 4.68 -13.41
C SER A 143 2.75 6.02 -13.64
N MET A 144 1.57 6.21 -13.03
CA MET A 144 0.79 7.44 -13.11
C MET A 144 1.57 8.63 -12.54
N VAL A 145 2.19 8.47 -11.37
CA VAL A 145 3.02 9.52 -10.75
C VAL A 145 4.27 9.78 -11.58
N LYS A 146 5.00 8.75 -12.04
CA LYS A 146 6.20 8.92 -12.89
C LYS A 146 5.91 9.69 -14.18
N LYS A 147 4.76 9.44 -14.83
CA LYS A 147 4.33 10.18 -16.04
C LYS A 147 4.00 11.65 -15.75
N THR A 148 3.50 11.94 -14.55
CA THR A 148 3.03 13.28 -14.18
C THR A 148 4.19 14.13 -13.63
N ALA A 149 5.06 13.53 -12.81
CA ALA A 149 6.25 14.18 -12.25
C ALA A 149 7.43 14.26 -13.22
N GLY A 150 7.61 13.25 -14.10
CA GLY A 150 8.70 13.19 -15.08
C GLY A 150 8.57 14.15 -16.27
N ARG A 151 7.46 14.88 -16.40
CA ARG A 151 7.27 15.92 -17.42
C ARG A 151 7.91 17.28 -17.07
N ILE A 152 8.57 17.39 -15.91
CA ILE A 152 9.23 18.62 -15.50
C ILE A 152 10.72 18.48 -15.83
N GLU A 153 11.09 18.80 -17.06
CA GLU A 153 12.47 19.17 -17.36
C GLU A 153 12.79 20.44 -16.56
N ARG A 154 13.80 20.34 -15.70
CA ARG A 154 14.39 21.49 -15.00
C ARG A 154 14.92 22.42 -16.09
N ILE A 155 14.22 23.51 -16.38
CA ILE A 155 14.81 24.62 -17.14
C ILE A 155 15.89 25.19 -16.22
N GLN A 156 17.15 24.89 -16.54
CA GLN A 156 18.32 25.57 -15.99
C GLN A 156 18.58 26.85 -16.77
#